data_AF-A3YTT2-F1
#
_entry.id   AF-A3YTT2-F1
#
_cell.length_a   1.000
_cell.length_b   1.000
_cell.length_c   1.000
_cell.angle_alpha   90.00
_cell.angle_beta   90.00
_cell.angle_gamma   90.00
#
_symmetry.space_group_name_H-M   'P 1'
#
loop_
_entity.id
_entity.type
_entity.pdbx_description
1 polymer ?
#
loop_
_entity_poly.entity_id
_entity_poly.type
_entity_poly.pdbx_seq_one_letter_code
_entity_poly.pdbx_strand_id
1 'polypeptide(L)'
;MATRAVYSFTGFPGDLERHLYLHHDGYPTGAAWRFATALREAADASSFLASFLRTQHQAEPLASPEQAVDAGYRYRVQLHPGSDPRLQVQCWRRIPGGGSWISRCGPMPLATFIQRFLPGDQL
;
A
#
# COMPACT_ATOMS: atom_id res chain seq x y z
N MET A 1 6.45 -18.70 -5.65
CA MET A 1 5.77 -17.89 -6.68
C MET A 1 5.80 -16.44 -6.23
N ALA A 2 6.27 -15.53 -7.09
CA ALA A 2 6.22 -14.10 -6.82
C ALA A 2 4.76 -13.64 -6.75
N THR A 3 4.33 -13.21 -5.56
CA THR A 3 2.98 -12.68 -5.37
C THR A 3 3.00 -11.21 -5.74
N ARG A 4 2.15 -10.83 -6.69
CA ARG A 4 2.03 -9.47 -7.22
C ARG A 4 1.00 -8.68 -6.44
N ALA A 5 1.24 -7.38 -6.31
CA ALA A 5 0.30 -6.49 -5.64
C ALA A 5 0.17 -5.13 -6.34
N VAL A 6 -1.02 -4.55 -6.21
CA VAL A 6 -1.29 -3.16 -6.55
C VAL A 6 -1.37 -2.33 -5.28
N TYR A 7 -0.79 -1.13 -5.33
CA TYR A 7 -0.86 -0.12 -4.29
C TYR A 7 -1.50 1.14 -4.87
N SER A 8 -2.65 1.54 -4.33
CA SER A 8 -3.33 2.79 -4.68
C SER A 8 -3.14 3.80 -3.56
N PHE A 9 -2.78 5.04 -3.89
CA PHE A 9 -2.57 6.13 -2.95
C PHE A 9 -3.50 7.28 -3.29
N THR A 10 -4.22 7.79 -2.28
CA THR A 10 -5.19 8.89 -2.45
C THR A 10 -5.07 9.90 -1.32
N GLY A 11 -5.35 11.17 -1.62
CA GLY A 11 -5.39 12.25 -0.62
C GLY A 11 -4.04 12.86 -0.28
N PHE A 12 -2.98 12.52 -1.01
CA PHE A 12 -1.64 13.09 -0.84
C PHE A 12 -1.52 14.44 -1.57
N PRO A 13 -0.72 15.39 -1.06
CA PRO A 13 -0.51 16.67 -1.73
C PRO A 13 0.09 16.49 -3.14
N GLY A 14 -0.45 17.21 -4.13
CA GLY A 14 0.07 17.24 -5.50
C GLY A 14 -0.34 16.04 -6.40
N ASP A 15 -0.88 14.97 -5.84
CA ASP A 15 -1.34 13.78 -6.58
C ASP A 15 -2.80 13.47 -6.25
N LEU A 16 -3.68 13.52 -7.25
CA LEU A 16 -5.10 13.18 -7.07
C LEU A 16 -5.28 11.70 -6.70
N GLU A 17 -4.57 10.83 -7.42
CA GLU A 17 -4.51 9.39 -7.17
C GLU A 17 -3.28 8.80 -7.86
N ARG A 18 -2.61 7.84 -7.21
CA ARG A 18 -1.45 7.14 -7.77
C ARG A 18 -1.62 5.63 -7.63
N HIS A 19 -1.36 4.89 -8.70
CA HIS A 19 -1.40 3.43 -8.71
C HIS A 19 -0.04 2.87 -9.06
N LEU A 20 0.42 1.91 -8.27
CA LEU A 20 1.71 1.25 -8.44
C LEU A 20 1.52 -0.26 -8.45
N TYR A 21 2.25 -0.92 -9.33
CA TYR A 21 2.33 -2.36 -9.44
C TYR A 21 3.69 -2.86 -8.99
N LEU A 22 3.70 -3.90 -8.17
CA LEU A 22 4.93 -4.56 -7.73
C LEU A 22 4.83 -6.06 -7.99
N HIS A 23 5.87 -6.58 -8.64
CA HIS A 23 5.94 -7.97 -9.09
C HIS A 23 6.17 -8.99 -7.98
N HIS A 24 6.66 -8.54 -6.81
CA HIS A 24 7.12 -9.40 -5.72
C HIS A 24 6.58 -8.96 -4.35
N ASP A 25 6.50 -9.91 -3.43
CA ASP A 25 6.14 -9.70 -2.02
C ASP A 25 4.80 -8.99 -1.80
N GLY A 26 3.81 -9.30 -2.64
CA GLY A 26 2.46 -8.75 -2.55
C GLY A 26 1.64 -9.27 -1.36
N TYR A 27 2.13 -10.24 -0.59
CA TYR A 27 1.47 -10.69 0.64
C TYR A 27 1.44 -9.58 1.71
N PRO A 28 0.51 -9.63 2.69
CA PRO A 28 0.39 -8.58 3.71
C PRO A 28 1.69 -8.29 4.48
N THR A 29 2.51 -9.30 4.75
CA THR A 29 3.84 -9.12 5.37
C THR A 29 4.81 -8.34 4.50
N GLY A 30 4.84 -8.61 3.18
CA GLY A 30 5.67 -7.86 2.24
C GLY A 30 5.19 -6.43 2.08
N ALA A 31 3.86 -6.22 1.98
CA ALA A 31 3.27 -4.89 1.99
C ALA A 31 3.61 -4.11 3.27
N ALA A 32 3.53 -4.75 4.45
CA ALA A 32 3.88 -4.14 5.73
C ALA A 32 5.34 -3.70 5.78
N TRP A 33 6.27 -4.54 5.31
CA TRP A 33 7.69 -4.17 5.20
C TRP A 33 7.91 -2.95 4.29
N ARG A 34 7.24 -2.88 3.13
CA ARG A 34 7.34 -1.72 2.23
C ARG A 34 6.79 -0.45 2.87
N PHE A 35 5.65 -0.55 3.56
CA PHE A 35 5.06 0.58 4.27
C PHE A 35 5.95 1.06 5.41
N ALA A 36 6.53 0.14 6.20
CA ALA A 36 7.46 0.50 7.27
C ALA A 36 8.72 1.18 6.74
N THR A 37 9.28 0.66 5.65
CA THR A 37 10.45 1.25 4.97
C THR A 37 10.15 2.67 4.50
N ALA A 38 8.99 2.90 3.88
CA ALA A 38 8.56 4.24 3.47
C ALA A 38 8.32 5.19 4.65
N LEU A 39 7.74 4.69 5.76
CA LEU A 39 7.50 5.51 6.97
C LEU A 39 8.80 5.99 7.61
N ARG A 40 9.84 5.15 7.66
CA ARG A 40 11.15 5.54 8.21
C ARG A 40 11.81 6.69 7.45
N GLU A 41 11.53 6.79 6.16
CA GLU A 41 12.06 7.87 5.31
C GLU A 41 11.09 9.06 5.21
N ALA A 42 9.86 8.93 5.69
CA ALA A 42 8.87 10.00 5.64
C ALA A 42 9.13 10.99 6.78
N ALA A 43 9.13 12.29 6.48
CA ALA A 43 9.21 13.32 7.51
C ALA A 43 7.91 13.45 8.29
N ASP A 44 6.79 13.14 7.63
CA ASP A 44 5.42 13.22 8.15
C ASP A 44 4.47 12.33 7.31
N ALA A 45 3.20 12.24 7.71
CA ALA A 45 2.20 11.46 6.98
C ALA A 45 1.97 11.95 5.54
N SER A 46 2.14 13.25 5.26
CA SER A 46 1.92 13.84 3.94
C SER A 46 3.02 13.50 2.94
N SER A 47 4.25 13.30 3.42
CA SER A 47 5.41 12.92 2.62
C SER A 47 5.53 11.41 2.36
N PHE A 48 4.67 10.59 2.97
CA PHE A 48 4.72 9.14 2.86
C PHE A 48 4.67 8.61 1.41
N LEU A 49 3.84 9.17 0.53
CA LEU A 49 3.81 8.73 -0.88
C LEU A 49 5.15 8.98 -1.58
N ALA A 50 5.77 10.14 -1.37
CA ALA A 50 7.08 10.46 -1.93
C ALA A 50 8.16 9.49 -1.42
N SER A 51 8.15 9.17 -0.12
CA SER A 51 9.06 8.19 0.47
C SER A 51 8.79 6.77 -0.01
N PHE A 52 7.53 6.39 -0.25
CA PHE A 52 7.19 5.11 -0.85
C PHE A 52 7.76 5.00 -2.27
N LEU A 53 7.56 6.01 -3.11
CA LEU A 53 8.10 6.04 -4.48
C LEU A 53 9.62 5.95 -4.49
N ARG A 54 10.30 6.63 -3.56
CA ARG A 54 11.76 6.55 -3.42
C ARG A 54 12.25 5.18 -3.02
N THR A 55 11.59 4.52 -2.07
CA THR A 55 12.04 3.22 -1.54
C THR A 55 11.68 2.05 -2.45
N GLN A 56 10.69 2.21 -3.34
CA GLN A 56 10.18 1.16 -4.21
C GLN A 56 10.58 1.37 -5.68
N HIS A 57 11.89 1.31 -5.97
CA HIS A 57 12.43 1.56 -7.32
C HIS A 57 11.89 0.65 -8.44
N GLN A 58 11.37 -0.53 -8.09
CA GLN A 58 10.80 -1.49 -9.04
C GLN A 58 9.27 -1.35 -9.17
N ALA A 59 8.66 -0.32 -8.57
CA ALA A 59 7.24 -0.08 -8.69
C ALA A 59 6.92 0.49 -10.09
N GLU A 60 6.02 -0.17 -10.80
CA GLU A 60 5.57 0.28 -12.12
C GLU A 60 4.31 1.14 -11.97
N PRO A 61 4.25 2.33 -12.58
CA PRO A 61 3.04 3.15 -12.54
C PRO A 61 1.93 2.51 -13.36
N LEU A 62 0.71 2.56 -12.82
CA LEU A 62 -0.52 2.19 -13.53
C LEU A 62 -1.42 3.41 -13.70
N ALA A 63 -2.18 3.43 -14.79
CA ALA A 63 -3.27 4.38 -14.99
C ALA A 63 -4.49 4.03 -14.12
N SER A 64 -4.73 2.74 -13.87
CA SER A 64 -5.78 2.27 -12.98
C SER A 64 -5.40 0.93 -12.33
N PRO A 65 -5.95 0.61 -11.15
CA PRO A 65 -5.63 -0.64 -10.45
C PRO A 65 -6.16 -1.88 -11.18
N GLU A 66 -7.12 -1.72 -12.09
CA GLU A 66 -7.68 -2.80 -12.91
C GLU A 66 -6.70 -3.32 -13.98
N GLN A 67 -5.66 -2.55 -14.34
CA GLN A 67 -4.63 -2.99 -15.29
C GLN A 67 -3.80 -4.17 -14.76
N ALA A 68 -3.69 -4.31 -13.44
CA ALA A 68 -2.96 -5.40 -12.81
C ALA A 68 -3.82 -6.66 -12.69
N VAL A 69 -4.17 -7.25 -13.84
CA VAL A 69 -5.07 -8.40 -13.92
C VAL A 69 -4.54 -9.64 -13.21
N ASP A 70 -3.22 -9.75 -13.04
CA ASP A 70 -2.50 -10.85 -12.41
C ASP A 70 -2.13 -10.57 -10.93
N ALA A 71 -2.51 -9.42 -10.38
CA ALA A 71 -2.31 -9.12 -8.97
C ALA A 71 -3.19 -10.00 -8.08
N GLY A 72 -2.55 -10.68 -7.12
CA GLY A 72 -3.25 -11.45 -6.09
C GLY A 72 -3.74 -10.59 -4.92
N TYR A 73 -3.13 -9.42 -4.74
CA TYR A 73 -3.40 -8.50 -3.63
C TYR A 73 -3.54 -7.06 -4.11
N ARG A 74 -4.36 -6.30 -3.41
CA ARG A 74 -4.55 -4.86 -3.61
C ARG A 74 -4.51 -4.17 -2.26
N TYR A 75 -3.80 -3.06 -2.19
CA TYR A 75 -3.72 -2.19 -1.02
C TYR A 75 -4.11 -0.78 -1.43
N ARG A 76 -4.97 -0.14 -0.64
CA ARG A 76 -5.26 1.28 -0.78
C ARG A 76 -4.77 1.99 0.46
N VAL A 77 -3.85 2.94 0.29
CA VAL A 77 -3.39 3.83 1.35
C VAL A 77 -4.01 5.20 1.12
N GLN A 78 -4.67 5.73 2.15
CA GLN A 78 -5.30 7.03 2.12
C GLN A 78 -4.70 7.92 3.18
N LEU A 79 -4.30 9.13 2.79
CA LEU A 79 -4.02 10.21 3.71
C LEU A 79 -5.34 10.93 4.03
N HIS A 80 -5.66 11.02 5.33
CA HIS A 80 -6.76 11.84 5.81
C HIS A 80 -6.20 13.18 6.30
N PRO A 81 -6.61 14.31 5.70
CA PRO A 81 -6.15 15.63 6.13
C PRO A 81 -6.75 16.02 7.48
N GLY A 82 -6.03 16.85 8.24
CA GLY A 82 -6.46 17.33 9.54
C GLY A 82 -5.32 18.06 10.26
N SER A 83 -5.56 18.51 11.49
CA SER A 83 -4.51 19.06 12.37
C SER A 83 -3.45 18.02 12.74
N ASP A 84 -3.80 16.73 12.68
CA ASP A 84 -2.94 15.57 12.84
C ASP A 84 -3.26 14.60 11.68
N PRO A 85 -2.56 14.71 10.52
CA PRO A 85 -2.85 13.89 9.34
C PRO A 85 -2.56 12.40 9.59
N ARG A 86 -3.46 11.52 9.13
CA ARG A 86 -3.37 10.08 9.43
C ARG A 86 -3.40 9.23 8.17
N LEU A 87 -2.59 8.19 8.17
CA LEU A 87 -2.57 7.18 7.11
C LEU A 87 -3.47 6.00 7.48
N GLN A 88 -4.37 5.65 6.57
CA GLN A 88 -5.19 4.45 6.64
C GLN A 88 -4.90 3.51 5.49
N VAL A 89 -5.03 2.21 5.74
CA VAL A 89 -4.90 1.18 4.72
C VAL A 89 -6.14 0.28 4.67
N GLN A 90 -6.50 -0.10 3.45
CA GLN A 90 -7.47 -1.15 3.14
C GLN A 90 -6.76 -2.20 2.28
N CYS A 91 -7.10 -3.48 2.45
CA CYS A 91 -6.51 -4.54 1.66
C CYS A 91 -7.54 -5.53 1.15
N TRP A 92 -7.33 -5.99 -0.07
CA TRP A 92 -8.12 -7.00 -0.75
C TRP A 92 -7.23 -8.12 -1.26
N ARG A 93 -7.82 -9.30 -1.41
CA ARG A 93 -7.21 -10.45 -2.05
C ARG A 93 -8.12 -10.93 -3.19
N ARG A 94 -7.50 -11.34 -4.28
CA ARG A 94 -8.16 -12.07 -5.36
C ARG A 94 -7.85 -13.56 -5.23
N ILE A 95 -8.86 -14.41 -5.34
CA ILE A 95 -8.65 -15.86 -5.38
C ILE A 95 -8.25 -16.23 -6.81
N PRO A 96 -7.21 -17.05 -7.03
CA PRO A 96 -6.89 -17.56 -8.37
C PRO A 96 -8.13 -18.20 -9.02
N GLY A 97 -8.46 -17.80 -10.25
CA GLY A 97 -9.68 -18.24 -10.95
C GLY A 97 -10.96 -17.49 -10.54
N GLY A 98 -10.92 -16.67 -9.50
CA GLY A 98 -12.00 -15.76 -9.11
C GLY A 98 -11.86 -14.39 -9.78
N GLY A 99 -12.97 -13.86 -10.30
CA GLY A 99 -13.02 -12.53 -10.93
C GLY A 99 -12.96 -11.36 -9.94
N SER A 100 -13.31 -11.59 -8.67
CA SER A 100 -13.67 -10.51 -7.74
C SER A 100 -12.63 -10.31 -6.64
N TRP A 101 -12.51 -9.04 -6.20
CA TRP A 101 -11.73 -8.65 -5.03
C TRP A 101 -12.50 -8.95 -3.75
N ILE A 102 -11.86 -9.63 -2.81
CA ILE A 102 -12.43 -9.93 -1.48
C ILE A 102 -11.70 -9.06 -0.46
N SER A 103 -12.44 -8.26 0.29
CA SER A 103 -11.87 -7.45 1.38
C SER A 103 -11.26 -8.37 2.45
N ARG A 104 -10.06 -8.02 2.93
CA ARG A 104 -9.31 -8.77 3.94
C ARG A 104 -8.99 -7.94 5.17
N CYS A 105 -8.84 -6.63 5.02
CA CYS A 105 -8.59 -5.72 6.12
C CYS A 105 -8.97 -4.28 5.79
N GLY A 106 -9.14 -3.50 6.86
CA GLY A 106 -9.34 -2.07 6.80
C GLY A 106 -10.77 -1.63 6.49
N PRO A 107 -11.03 -0.31 6.51
CA PRO A 107 -10.07 0.77 6.75
C PRO A 107 -9.50 0.71 8.17
N MET A 108 -8.17 0.77 8.31
CA MET A 108 -7.49 0.76 9.61
C MET A 108 -6.22 1.61 9.58
N PRO A 109 -5.69 2.08 10.72
CA PRO A 109 -4.45 2.84 10.74
C PRO A 109 -3.29 2.04 10.13
N LEU A 110 -2.44 2.72 9.34
CA LEU A 110 -1.29 2.09 8.68
C LEU A 110 -0.34 1.44 9.70
N ALA A 111 -0.10 2.11 10.83
CA ALA A 111 0.73 1.60 11.92
C ALA A 111 0.19 0.27 12.49
N THR A 112 -1.13 0.17 12.68
CA THR A 112 -1.77 -1.08 13.16
C THR A 112 -1.63 -2.21 12.14
N PHE A 113 -1.71 -1.90 10.83
CA PHE A 113 -1.47 -2.90 9.79
C PHE A 113 -0.02 -3.41 9.84
N ILE A 114 0.96 -2.51 9.97
CA ILE A 114 2.38 -2.89 10.05
C ILE A 114 2.64 -3.74 11.29
N GLN A 115 2.19 -3.31 12.47
CA GLN A 115 2.35 -4.07 13.71
C GLN A 115 1.76 -5.48 13.62
N ARG A 116 0.62 -5.64 12.92
CA ARG A 116 -0.05 -6.93 12.75
C ARG A 116 0.73 -7.89 11.85
N PHE A 117 1.34 -7.41 10.78
CA PHE A 117 1.94 -8.25 9.74
C PHE A 117 3.47 -8.27 9.74
N LEU A 118 4.08 -7.39 10.54
CA LEU A 118 5.52 -7.31 10.77
C LEU A 118 5.79 -7.07 12.28
N PRO A 119 5.43 -8.03 13.16
CA PRO A 119 5.62 -7.88 14.59
C PRO A 119 7.12 -7.80 14.92
N GLY A 120 7.50 -6.80 15.72
CA GLY A 120 8.90 -6.55 16.12
C GLY A 120 9.58 -5.41 15.35
N ASP A 121 8.96 -4.91 14.29
CA ASP A 121 9.42 -3.71 13.61
C ASP A 121 9.03 -2.47 14.42
N GLN A 122 10.01 -1.80 15.03
CA GLN A 122 9.77 -0.51 15.69
C GLN A 122 9.73 0.57 14.60
N LEU A 123 8.54 1.15 14.40
CA LEU A 123 8.31 2.38 13.64
C LEU A 123 8.63 3.59 14.48
#